data_AF-A0A8C0CM74-F1
#
_entry.id   AF-A0A8C0CM74-F1
#
_cell.length_a   1.000
_cell.length_b   1.000
_cell.length_c   1.000
_cell.angle_alpha   90.00
_cell.angle_beta   90.00
_cell.angle_gamma   90.00
#
_symmetry.space_group_name_H-M   'P 1'
#
loop_
_entity.id
_entity.type
_entity.pdbx_description
1 polymer ?
#
loop_
_entity_poly.entity_id
_entity_poly.type
_entity_poly.pdbx_seq_one_letter_code
_entity_poly.pdbx_strand_id
1 'polypeptide(L)'
;MGVDIRHNKDRNVRRKEPKRQDIYLKLLVKLYRFLARRTNFTFNQVVLKRLVMSHTNRPPLSPSQMIRKMKLPSRESKTAVAVGTIINDVRVQEVPKPKACVHAGTPHSHTKPYVRSKGRKFERARGRQASRGYKN
;
A
#
# COMPACT_ATOMS: atom_id res chain seq x y z
N MET A 1 -23.90 40.43 -0.05
CA MET A 1 -22.44 40.45 0.15
C MET A 1 -21.90 39.07 -0.21
N GLY A 2 -21.01 38.96 -1.19
CA GLY A 2 -20.34 37.70 -1.50
C GLY A 2 -19.21 37.47 -0.49
N VAL A 3 -19.15 36.28 0.12
CA VAL A 3 -18.06 35.93 1.02
C VAL A 3 -16.95 35.29 0.18
N ASP A 4 -15.79 35.94 0.10
CA ASP A 4 -14.63 35.41 -0.61
C ASP A 4 -13.92 34.36 0.26
N ILE A 5 -14.34 33.11 0.08
CA ILE A 5 -13.75 31.95 0.78
C ILE A 5 -13.10 31.02 -0.25
N ARG A 6 -11.98 30.42 0.14
CA ARG A 6 -11.28 29.43 -0.69
C ARG A 6 -11.94 28.05 -0.55
N HIS A 7 -12.68 27.64 -1.58
CA HIS A 7 -13.41 26.36 -1.62
C HIS A 7 -12.63 25.20 -2.28
N ASN A 8 -11.33 25.36 -2.55
CA ASN A 8 -10.56 24.41 -3.37
C ASN A 8 -10.29 23.06 -2.68
N LYS A 9 -10.46 22.97 -1.35
CA LYS A 9 -10.16 21.76 -0.55
C LYS A 9 -11.32 21.24 0.28
N ASP A 10 -12.52 21.81 0.13
CA ASP A 10 -13.70 21.43 0.94
C ASP A 10 -14.13 19.98 0.66
N ARG A 11 -13.88 19.50 -0.56
CA ARG A 11 -14.20 18.13 -0.94
C ARG A 11 -13.19 17.14 -0.37
N ASN A 12 -13.64 16.38 0.64
CA ASN A 12 -12.89 15.25 1.17
C ASN A 12 -12.74 14.10 0.16
N VAL A 13 -11.53 13.89 -0.36
CA VAL A 13 -11.19 12.79 -1.29
C VAL A 13 -10.96 11.49 -0.51
N ARG A 14 -12.07 10.80 -0.20
CA ARG A 14 -12.04 9.47 0.44
C ARG A 14 -13.12 8.57 -0.14
N ARG A 15 -12.83 7.27 -0.18
CA ARG A 15 -13.84 6.28 -0.57
C ARG A 15 -14.83 6.07 0.58
N LYS A 16 -16.11 6.21 0.26
CA LYS A 16 -17.21 5.88 1.18
C LYS A 16 -17.72 4.45 0.95
N GLU A 17 -17.53 3.90 -0.25
CA GLU A 17 -18.03 2.60 -0.70
C GLU A 17 -17.02 1.84 -1.55
N PRO A 18 -17.06 0.50 -1.53
CA PRO A 18 -16.23 -0.29 -2.42
C PRO A 18 -16.66 -0.06 -3.87
N LYS A 19 -15.67 0.20 -4.75
CA LYS A 19 -15.92 0.30 -6.20
C LYS A 19 -16.29 -1.05 -6.83
N ARG A 20 -15.89 -2.17 -6.20
CA ARG A 20 -16.21 -3.53 -6.67
C ARG A 20 -17.70 -3.81 -6.52
N GLN A 21 -18.30 -4.46 -7.52
CA GLN A 21 -19.74 -4.78 -7.52
C GLN A 21 -20.09 -6.08 -6.79
N ASP A 22 -19.08 -6.82 -6.32
CA ASP A 22 -19.22 -8.07 -5.55
C ASP A 22 -20.22 -7.97 -4.38
N ILE A 23 -21.19 -8.87 -4.39
CA ILE A 23 -22.30 -8.92 -3.43
C ILE A 23 -21.78 -9.27 -2.03
N TYR A 24 -20.86 -10.23 -1.91
CA TYR A 24 -20.32 -10.67 -0.61
C TYR A 24 -19.56 -9.55 0.09
N LEU A 25 -18.75 -8.82 -0.67
CA LEU A 25 -18.03 -7.65 -0.14
C LEU A 25 -19.00 -6.56 0.34
N LYS A 26 -20.09 -6.32 -0.41
CA LYS A 26 -21.11 -5.34 -0.02
C LYS A 26 -21.86 -5.76 1.25
N LEU A 27 -22.19 -7.05 1.40
CA LEU A 27 -22.81 -7.57 2.62
C LEU A 27 -21.91 -7.37 3.85
N LEU A 28 -20.62 -7.71 3.72
CA LEU A 28 -19.66 -7.51 4.80
C LEU A 28 -19.48 -6.02 5.16
N VAL A 29 -19.46 -5.14 4.15
CA VAL A 29 -19.42 -3.69 4.37
C VAL A 29 -20.68 -3.19 5.07
N LYS A 30 -21.87 -3.70 4.75
CA LYS A 30 -23.12 -3.35 5.46
C LYS A 30 -23.04 -3.73 6.94
N LEU A 31 -22.56 -4.93 7.26
CA LEU A 31 -22.36 -5.38 8.64
C LEU A 31 -21.39 -4.47 9.41
N TYR A 32 -20.19 -4.24 8.87
CA TYR A 32 -19.21 -3.39 9.54
C TYR A 32 -19.60 -1.91 9.59
N ARG A 33 -20.44 -1.43 8.66
CA ARG A 33 -21.06 -0.09 8.76
C ARG A 33 -22.00 0.01 9.96
N PHE A 34 -22.79 -1.02 10.21
CA PHE A 34 -23.65 -1.08 11.38
C PHE A 34 -22.84 -1.13 12.66
N LEU A 35 -21.88 -2.05 12.76
CA LEU A 35 -21.01 -2.21 13.94
C LEU A 35 -20.20 -0.94 14.22
N ALA A 36 -19.58 -0.33 13.22
CA ALA A 36 -18.75 0.87 13.40
C ALA A 36 -19.55 2.11 13.84
N ARG A 37 -20.86 2.14 13.58
CA ARG A 37 -21.76 3.22 14.03
C ARG A 37 -22.32 2.97 15.43
N ARG A 38 -22.59 1.71 15.78
CA ARG A 38 -23.25 1.33 17.04
C ARG A 38 -22.28 1.01 18.18
N THR A 39 -21.01 0.73 17.86
CA THR A 39 -19.98 0.39 18.84
C THR A 39 -18.87 1.43 18.88
N ASN A 40 -18.27 1.62 20.05
CA ASN A 40 -17.16 2.58 20.26
C ASN A 40 -15.77 1.98 19.97
N PHE A 41 -15.70 0.78 19.39
CA PHE A 41 -14.42 0.14 19.06
C PHE A 41 -13.84 0.69 17.76
N THR A 42 -12.66 1.32 17.86
CA THR A 42 -11.90 1.84 16.71
C THR A 42 -11.51 0.75 15.70
N PHE A 43 -11.40 -0.50 16.15
CA PHE A 43 -11.15 -1.66 15.30
C PHE A 43 -12.17 -1.78 14.15
N ASN A 44 -13.46 -1.64 14.44
CA ASN A 44 -14.52 -1.77 13.44
C ASN A 44 -14.44 -0.66 12.38
N GLN A 45 -14.09 0.55 12.80
CA GLN A 45 -13.87 1.67 11.89
C GLN A 45 -12.67 1.44 10.97
N VAL A 46 -11.58 0.85 11.49
CA VAL A 46 -10.39 0.48 10.70
C VAL A 46 -10.71 -0.64 9.70
N VAL A 47 -11.44 -1.68 10.11
CA VAL A 47 -11.85 -2.79 9.23
C VAL A 47 -12.75 -2.28 8.11
N LEU A 48 -13.77 -1.47 8.43
CA LEU A 48 -14.64 -0.85 7.44
C LEU A 48 -13.85 -0.02 6.42
N LYS A 49 -12.92 0.82 6.91
CA LYS A 49 -12.06 1.62 6.04
C LYS A 49 -11.24 0.74 5.10
N ARG A 50 -10.69 -0.37 5.58
CA ARG A 50 -9.90 -1.32 4.76
C ARG A 50 -10.74 -2.07 3.74
N LEU A 51 -11.95 -2.52 4.08
CA LEU A 51 -12.84 -3.21 3.12
C LEU A 51 -13.18 -2.36 1.89
N VAL A 52 -13.32 -1.05 2.11
CA VAL A 52 -13.66 -0.05 1.08
C VAL A 52 -12.45 0.34 0.19
N MET A 53 -11.22 0.04 0.60
CA MET A 53 -10.00 0.37 -0.15
C MET A 53 -9.91 -0.36 -1.51
N SER A 54 -9.11 0.18 -2.43
CA SER A 54 -8.75 -0.52 -3.66
C SER A 54 -7.90 -1.77 -3.39
N HIS A 55 -7.76 -2.64 -4.39
CA HIS A 55 -6.88 -3.82 -4.30
C HIS A 55 -5.41 -3.43 -4.13
N THR A 56 -4.92 -2.42 -4.87
CA THR A 56 -3.53 -1.92 -4.76
C THR A 56 -3.20 -1.43 -3.35
N ASN A 57 -4.19 -0.85 -2.65
CA ASN A 57 -4.02 -0.35 -1.29
C ASN A 57 -4.26 -1.44 -0.22
N ARG A 58 -4.54 -2.68 -0.64
CA ARG A 58 -4.66 -3.87 0.19
C ARG A 58 -3.62 -4.90 -0.26
N PRO A 59 -2.33 -4.67 0.03
CA PRO A 59 -1.28 -5.58 -0.38
C PRO A 59 -1.51 -6.96 0.24
N PRO A 60 -1.18 -8.05 -0.47
CA PRO A 60 -1.28 -9.38 0.07
C PRO A 60 -0.31 -9.57 1.24
N LEU A 61 -0.73 -10.36 2.23
CA LEU A 61 0.09 -10.69 3.39
C LEU A 61 0.66 -12.10 3.26
N SER A 62 1.95 -12.25 3.54
CA SER A 62 2.58 -13.57 3.62
C SER A 62 2.47 -14.12 5.05
N PRO A 63 2.30 -15.45 5.23
CA PRO A 63 2.33 -16.13 6.52
C PRO A 63 3.63 -15.85 7.27
N SER A 64 4.76 -15.76 6.55
CA SER A 64 6.07 -15.41 7.12
C SER A 64 6.07 -14.04 7.84
N GLN A 65 5.43 -13.03 7.26
CA GLN A 65 5.27 -11.72 7.90
C GLN A 65 4.32 -11.80 9.09
N MET A 66 3.24 -12.58 8.99
CA MET A 66 2.28 -12.77 10.07
C MET A 66 2.91 -13.45 11.29
N ILE A 67 3.63 -14.56 11.08
CA ILE A 67 4.35 -15.30 12.11
C ILE A 67 5.36 -14.40 12.82
N ARG A 68 6.15 -13.61 12.07
CA ARG A 68 7.09 -12.62 12.65
C ARG A 68 6.38 -11.57 13.52
N LYS A 69 5.16 -11.16 13.16
CA LYS A 69 4.38 -10.17 13.93
C LYS A 69 3.62 -10.76 15.13
N MET A 70 3.33 -12.06 15.10
CA MET A 70 2.76 -12.81 16.22
C MET A 70 3.81 -13.20 17.25
N LYS A 71 5.04 -13.53 16.84
CA LYS A 71 6.16 -13.92 17.74
C LYS A 71 6.67 -12.76 18.62
N LEU A 72 6.14 -11.54 18.45
CA LEU A 72 6.50 -10.41 19.32
C LEU A 72 5.94 -10.66 20.74
N PRO A 73 6.69 -10.31 21.81
CA PRO A 73 6.18 -10.42 23.17
C PRO A 73 4.91 -9.58 23.32
N SER A 74 3.94 -10.04 24.13
CA SER A 74 2.58 -9.46 24.30
C SER A 74 1.49 -9.91 23.31
N ARG A 75 1.76 -10.91 22.43
CA ARG A 75 0.80 -11.31 21.37
C ARG A 75 0.49 -12.80 21.27
N GLU A 76 0.90 -13.60 22.24
CA GLU A 76 0.78 -15.07 22.21
C GLU A 76 -0.68 -15.56 22.11
N SER A 77 -1.63 -14.90 22.78
CA SER A 77 -3.05 -15.30 22.78
C SER A 77 -3.95 -14.42 21.90
N LYS A 78 -3.37 -13.63 20.97
CA LYS A 78 -4.14 -12.70 20.13
C LYS A 78 -4.36 -13.26 18.73
N THR A 79 -5.60 -13.18 18.26
CA THR A 79 -5.96 -13.55 16.88
C THR A 79 -5.45 -12.50 15.89
N ALA A 80 -4.71 -12.92 14.85
CA ALA A 80 -4.38 -12.01 13.75
C ALA A 80 -5.57 -11.87 12.80
N VAL A 81 -5.89 -10.62 12.48
CA VAL A 81 -6.94 -10.29 11.50
C VAL A 81 -6.30 -9.61 10.30
N ALA A 82 -6.43 -10.22 9.13
CA ALA A 82 -6.00 -9.68 7.85
C ALA A 82 -7.23 -9.35 6.98
N VAL A 83 -7.31 -8.11 6.50
CA VAL A 83 -8.34 -7.68 5.54
C VAL A 83 -7.70 -7.59 4.16
N GLY A 84 -7.55 -8.74 3.52
CA GLY A 84 -6.84 -8.88 2.24
C GLY A 84 -6.48 -10.34 1.96
N THR A 85 -5.84 -10.58 0.83
CA THR A 85 -5.40 -11.93 0.44
C THR A 85 -4.22 -12.37 1.29
N ILE A 86 -4.31 -13.56 1.86
CA ILE A 86 -3.16 -14.26 2.46
C ILE A 86 -2.60 -15.19 1.38
N ILE A 87 -1.31 -15.05 1.07
CA ILE A 87 -0.65 -15.83 0.01
C ILE A 87 0.20 -16.93 0.62
N ASN A 88 0.29 -18.10 -0.03
CA ASN A 88 1.22 -19.15 0.40
C ASN A 88 2.66 -18.77 0.08
N ASP A 89 3.53 -18.82 1.09
CA ASP A 89 4.94 -18.46 0.96
C ASP A 89 5.82 -19.72 1.14
N VAL A 90 6.20 -20.33 0.02
CA VAL A 90 6.98 -21.59 -0.03
C VAL A 90 8.47 -21.36 0.31
N ARG A 91 8.92 -20.10 0.49
CA ARG A 91 10.35 -19.72 0.51
C ARG A 91 10.77 -18.92 1.75
N VAL A 92 10.64 -19.47 2.96
CA VAL A 92 11.23 -18.80 4.13
C VAL A 92 12.74 -19.08 4.20
N GLN A 93 13.53 -18.32 3.44
CA GLN A 93 14.96 -18.01 3.65
C GLN A 93 15.31 -16.80 2.75
N GLU A 94 15.44 -15.62 3.38
CA GLU A 94 15.84 -14.30 2.86
C GLU A 94 14.88 -13.42 2.00
N VAL A 95 14.79 -12.13 2.38
CA VAL A 95 13.98 -11.08 1.73
C VAL A 95 14.88 -9.91 1.31
N PRO A 96 14.99 -9.55 0.02
CA PRO A 96 15.78 -8.39 -0.41
C PRO A 96 14.99 -7.07 -0.36
N LYS A 97 15.69 -5.99 0.03
CA LYS A 97 15.22 -4.62 0.34
C LYS A 97 14.36 -3.96 -0.76
N PRO A 98 13.22 -3.32 -0.41
CA PRO A 98 12.53 -2.40 -1.31
C PRO A 98 13.26 -1.04 -1.37
N LYS A 99 13.34 -0.43 -2.56
CA LYS A 99 13.89 0.92 -2.78
C LYS A 99 12.77 1.90 -3.11
N ALA A 100 12.81 3.06 -2.46
CA ALA A 100 11.88 4.18 -2.64
C ALA A 100 12.01 4.85 -4.03
N CYS A 101 10.93 5.52 -4.45
CA CYS A 101 10.80 6.19 -5.75
C CYS A 101 11.15 7.68 -5.63
N VAL A 102 12.21 8.09 -6.32
CA VAL A 102 12.63 9.46 -6.66
C VAL A 102 12.68 9.60 -8.19
N HIS A 103 12.72 10.79 -8.79
CA HIS A 103 12.87 10.90 -10.25
C HIS A 103 14.21 10.30 -10.73
N ALA A 104 14.22 9.50 -11.79
CA ALA A 104 15.44 8.86 -12.28
C ALA A 104 16.37 9.92 -12.91
N GLY A 105 17.47 10.24 -12.25
CA GLY A 105 18.44 11.23 -12.74
C GLY A 105 18.63 12.44 -11.84
N THR A 106 17.97 12.53 -10.68
CA THR A 106 18.43 13.44 -9.62
C THR A 106 19.61 12.83 -8.87
N PRO A 107 20.54 13.66 -8.34
CA PRO A 107 21.64 13.17 -7.53
C PRO A 107 21.16 12.30 -6.38
N HIS A 108 21.82 11.18 -6.12
CA HIS A 108 21.49 10.21 -5.06
C HIS A 108 20.15 9.46 -5.21
N SER A 109 19.47 9.56 -6.35
CA SER A 109 18.26 8.76 -6.63
C SER A 109 18.60 7.33 -7.07
N HIS A 110 17.94 6.34 -6.45
CA HIS A 110 18.10 4.91 -6.81
C HIS A 110 16.88 4.34 -7.54
N THR A 111 16.03 5.19 -8.10
CA THR A 111 14.81 4.77 -8.77
C THR A 111 15.14 4.07 -10.07
N LYS A 112 14.46 2.94 -10.27
CA LYS A 112 14.57 2.17 -11.49
C LYS A 112 13.90 2.94 -12.65
N PRO A 113 14.63 3.25 -13.74
CA PRO A 113 14.03 3.89 -14.91
C PRO A 113 13.08 2.93 -15.63
N TYR A 114 12.11 3.51 -16.34
CA TYR A 114 11.19 2.76 -17.21
C TYR A 114 11.84 2.50 -18.56
N VAL A 115 12.51 1.35 -18.68
CA VAL A 115 13.22 0.94 -19.90
C VAL A 115 12.53 -0.28 -20.52
N ARG A 116 12.37 -0.29 -21.85
CA ARG A 116 11.74 -1.39 -22.60
C ARG A 116 12.46 -2.73 -22.39
N SER A 117 13.79 -2.71 -22.34
CA SER A 117 14.63 -3.90 -22.16
C SER A 117 15.83 -3.57 -21.28
N LYS A 118 16.31 -4.56 -20.50
CA LYS A 118 17.53 -4.42 -19.71
C LYS A 118 18.73 -4.91 -20.51
N GLY A 119 19.81 -4.14 -20.52
CA GLY A 119 21.05 -4.55 -21.17
C GLY A 119 22.11 -3.45 -21.18
N ARG A 120 23.32 -3.79 -21.64
CA ARG A 120 24.45 -2.85 -21.72
C ARG A 120 24.15 -1.62 -22.59
N LYS A 121 23.35 -1.80 -23.66
CA LYS A 121 22.98 -0.75 -24.62
C LYS A 121 21.80 0.14 -24.16
N PHE A 122 21.11 -0.20 -23.07
CA PHE A 122 19.90 0.50 -22.65
C PHE A 122 20.14 1.31 -21.37
N GLU A 123 20.11 2.64 -21.49
CA GLU A 123 20.18 3.63 -20.39
C GLU A 123 21.32 3.43 -19.37
N ARG A 124 22.52 3.08 -19.86
CA ARG A 124 23.73 2.88 -19.04
C ARG A 124 24.90 3.83 -19.36
N ALA A 125 24.73 4.75 -20.31
CA ALA A 125 25.79 5.63 -20.78
C ALA A 125 25.84 6.95 -19.97
N ARG A 126 25.55 8.08 -20.61
CA ARG A 126 25.57 9.42 -20.01
C ARG A 126 24.60 9.53 -18.83
N GLY A 127 25.01 10.18 -17.75
CA GLY A 127 24.23 10.34 -16.51
C GLY A 127 24.29 9.14 -15.56
N ARG A 128 24.92 8.02 -15.97
CA ARG A 128 25.12 6.82 -15.13
C ARG A 128 26.60 6.47 -14.91
N GLN A 129 27.49 6.90 -15.82
CA GLN A 129 28.92 6.66 -15.78
C GLN A 129 29.70 7.96 -15.81
N ALA A 130 30.72 8.08 -14.95
CA ALA A 130 31.56 9.28 -14.88
C ALA A 130 32.35 9.50 -16.18
N SER A 131 32.71 8.42 -16.89
CA SER A 131 33.46 8.45 -18.15
C SER A 131 32.66 8.93 -19.36
N ARG A 132 31.34 9.07 -19.25
CA ARG A 132 30.44 9.48 -20.36
C ARG A 132 29.75 10.80 -20.02
N GLY A 133 30.53 11.87 -19.88
CA GLY A 133 30.05 13.25 -19.68
C GLY A 133 29.80 13.63 -18.23
N TYR A 134 28.89 12.94 -17.53
CA TYR A 134 28.64 13.15 -16.10
C TYR A 134 27.92 11.95 -15.48
N LYS A 135 27.97 11.85 -14.15
CA LYS A 135 27.23 10.86 -13.35
C LYS A 135 26.45 11.58 -12.25
N ASN A 136 25.16 11.25 -12.14
CA ASN A 136 24.28 11.71 -11.06
C ASN A 136 24.38 10.79 -9.84
#